data_AF-A0A917YLU0-F1
#
_entry.id   AF-A0A917YLU0-F1
#
_cell.length_a   1.000
_cell.length_b   1.000
_cell.length_c   1.000
_cell.angle_alpha   90.00
_cell.angle_beta   90.00
_cell.angle_gamma   90.00
#
_symmetry.space_group_name_H-M   'P 1'
#
loop_
_entity.id
_entity.type
_entity.pdbx_description
1 polymer ?
#
loop_
_entity_poly.entity_id
_entity_poly.type
_entity_poly.pdbx_seq_one_letter_code
_entity_poly.pdbx_strand_id
1 'polypeptide(L)'
;MIRQLDADILLITGIDLDTRLVGLNLLSERLAAAGLTYAHRFALPSNSGLPTGLDLDHNGRKGEARDAIGYGRFQGQGGIALLSRLPVEAQAATDYTAALWSDLPGALLPPDMTAEERAVQRLSSTSHWQVGVTLPGGRRLGLLAFAATPPVFDGPEDRNGRRNHDEAAFWLHLLDGAEPPPLPFVLMGKVNLDPADGDGRPEAIRALLSHPALQDPAPLGLHGRIEPAQKGDPALDTALYPEGPGGLRVDYVLPSAGLQVTAAGVMWPADGPLAETLAQASRHYPVWVDIELP
;
A
#
# COMPACT_ATOMS: atom_id res chain seq x y z
N MET A 1 4.78 9.92 16.65
CA MET A 1 5.04 9.28 15.35
C MET A 1 5.01 10.29 14.20
N ILE A 2 3.87 10.67 13.61
CA ILE A 2 3.84 11.47 12.37
C ILE A 2 4.63 12.81 12.47
N ARG A 3 4.49 13.56 13.58
CA ARG A 3 5.29 14.78 13.82
C ARG A 3 6.80 14.53 13.83
N GLN A 4 7.23 13.36 14.29
CA GLN A 4 8.65 13.01 14.32
C GLN A 4 9.14 12.50 12.96
N LEU A 5 8.23 11.98 12.13
CA LEU A 5 8.53 11.59 10.76
C LEU A 5 8.75 12.83 9.89
N ASP A 6 7.99 13.90 10.15
CA ASP A 6 8.14 15.22 9.54
C ASP A 6 8.15 15.24 7.99
N ALA A 7 7.57 14.22 7.37
CA ALA A 7 7.57 14.03 5.93
C ALA A 7 6.84 15.14 5.19
N ASP A 8 7.32 15.49 3.99
CA ASP A 8 6.64 16.43 3.09
C ASP A 8 5.40 15.81 2.42
N ILE A 9 5.46 14.51 2.14
CA ILE A 9 4.40 13.72 1.54
C ILE A 9 4.22 12.46 2.38
N LEU A 10 2.98 12.18 2.78
CA LEU A 10 2.63 11.04 3.62
C LEU A 10 1.47 10.26 3.00
N LEU A 11 1.73 9.03 2.57
CA LEU A 11 0.68 8.05 2.30
C LEU A 11 0.28 7.36 3.62
N ILE A 12 -1.00 7.41 3.93
CA ILE A 12 -1.60 6.76 5.10
C ILE A 12 -2.44 5.60 4.59
N THR A 13 -2.25 4.42 5.16
CA THR A 13 -3.09 3.24 4.91
C THR A 13 -3.89 2.89 6.16
N GLY A 14 -5.00 2.18 6.00
CA GLY A 14 -5.84 1.78 7.13
C GLY A 14 -6.71 2.88 7.70
N ILE A 15 -6.90 4.00 6.97
CA ILE A 15 -7.81 5.08 7.36
C ILE A 15 -9.17 4.88 6.69
N ASP A 16 -10.25 4.94 7.47
CA ASP A 16 -11.60 4.82 6.93
C ASP A 16 -11.95 6.05 6.08
N LEU A 17 -12.45 5.79 4.87
CA LEU A 17 -12.83 6.81 3.90
C LEU A 17 -14.35 6.91 3.82
N ASP A 18 -14.89 8.07 4.19
CA ASP A 18 -16.27 8.44 3.91
C ASP A 18 -16.34 9.46 2.76
N THR A 19 -17.53 9.68 2.20
CA THR A 19 -17.74 10.58 1.06
C THR A 19 -17.33 12.04 1.31
N ARG A 20 -17.19 12.45 2.58
CA ARG A 20 -16.75 13.79 2.98
C ARG A 20 -15.36 13.80 3.62
N LEU A 21 -14.68 12.64 3.66
CA LEU A 21 -13.36 12.46 4.24
C LEU A 21 -13.26 13.01 5.68
N VAL A 22 -14.33 12.87 6.48
CA VAL A 22 -14.42 13.40 7.85
C VAL A 22 -13.26 12.89 8.71
N GLY A 23 -12.99 11.58 8.69
CA GLY A 23 -11.89 10.99 9.45
C GLY A 23 -10.51 11.58 9.08
N LEU A 24 -10.24 11.68 7.78
CA LEU A 24 -8.99 12.26 7.25
C LEU A 24 -8.87 13.76 7.60
N ASN A 25 -9.96 14.52 7.50
CA ASN A 25 -9.98 15.93 7.85
C ASN A 25 -9.69 16.15 9.34
N LEU A 26 -10.32 15.37 10.23
CA LEU A 26 -10.06 15.43 11.67
C LEU A 26 -8.61 15.05 12.02
N LEU A 27 -8.05 14.04 11.35
CA LEU A 27 -6.63 13.70 11.51
C LEU A 27 -5.74 14.87 11.11
N SER A 28 -6.00 15.48 9.95
CA SER A 28 -5.26 16.64 9.45
C SER A 28 -5.35 17.85 10.39
N GLU A 29 -6.53 18.15 10.94
CA GLU A 29 -6.71 19.21 11.94
C GLU A 29 -5.93 18.94 13.22
N ARG A 30 -5.92 17.69 13.70
CA ARG A 30 -5.17 17.29 14.89
C ARG A 30 -3.66 17.40 14.67
N LEU A 31 -3.17 17.08 13.47
CA LEU A 31 -1.76 17.29 13.10
C LEU A 31 -1.42 18.78 13.05
N ALA A 32 -2.28 19.61 12.47
CA ALA A 32 -2.09 21.06 12.43
C ALA A 32 -2.05 21.68 13.84
N ALA A 33 -2.95 21.26 14.74
CA ALA A 33 -2.94 21.68 16.14
C ALA A 33 -1.65 21.24 16.88
N ALA A 34 -0.99 20.18 16.42
CA ALA A 34 0.30 19.71 16.92
C ALA A 34 1.51 20.36 16.19
N GLY A 35 1.28 21.40 15.38
CA GLY A 35 2.32 22.15 14.66
C GLY A 35 2.76 21.54 13.33
N LEU A 36 2.06 20.53 12.81
CA LEU A 36 2.37 19.86 11.56
C LEU A 36 1.24 20.06 10.53
N THR A 37 1.44 20.99 9.60
CA THR A 37 0.41 21.34 8.60
C THR A 37 0.67 20.64 7.27
N TYR A 38 -0.31 19.83 6.85
CA TYR A 38 -0.43 19.31 5.48
C TYR A 38 -1.55 20.06 4.77
N ALA A 39 -1.19 21.02 3.91
CA ALA A 39 -2.16 21.90 3.24
C ALA A 39 -3.01 21.15 2.21
N HIS A 40 -2.52 20.01 1.71
CA HIS A 40 -3.17 19.24 0.66
C HIS A 40 -3.51 17.84 1.16
N ARG A 41 -4.69 17.38 0.77
CA ARG A 41 -5.25 16.09 1.12
C ARG A 41 -5.83 15.47 -0.14
N PHE A 42 -5.62 14.18 -0.32
CA PHE A 42 -6.15 13.47 -1.48
C PHE A 42 -6.51 12.03 -1.11
N ALA A 43 -7.67 11.59 -1.53
CA ALA A 43 -8.12 10.20 -1.43
C ALA A 43 -9.16 9.96 -2.52
N LEU A 44 -9.23 8.74 -3.02
CA LEU A 44 -10.28 8.28 -3.92
C LEU A 44 -11.11 7.18 -3.24
N PRO A 45 -12.33 6.88 -3.73
CA PRO A 45 -13.12 5.79 -3.20
C PRO A 45 -12.36 4.46 -3.16
N SER A 46 -12.57 3.68 -2.10
CA SER A 46 -11.97 2.35 -1.93
C SER A 46 -12.94 1.23 -2.29
N ASN A 47 -12.39 0.10 -2.76
CA ASN A 47 -13.11 -1.14 -2.99
C ASN A 47 -13.43 -1.91 -1.70
N SER A 48 -12.79 -1.59 -0.57
CA SER A 48 -13.07 -2.23 0.72
C SER A 48 -14.54 -2.05 1.10
N GLY A 49 -15.24 -3.18 1.33
CA GLY A 49 -16.65 -3.19 1.73
C GLY A 49 -17.65 -2.78 0.64
N LEU A 50 -17.20 -2.61 -0.61
CA LEU A 50 -18.09 -2.37 -1.76
C LEU A 50 -18.81 -3.68 -2.14
N PRO A 51 -20.15 -3.78 -2.05
CA PRO A 51 -20.85 -5.04 -2.26
C PRO A 51 -20.79 -5.52 -3.71
N THR A 52 -20.66 -6.84 -3.90
CA THR A 52 -20.77 -7.47 -5.23
C THR A 52 -22.19 -7.99 -5.54
N GLY A 53 -22.97 -8.30 -4.51
CA GLY A 53 -24.25 -9.02 -4.67
C GLY A 53 -24.12 -10.54 -4.86
N LEU A 54 -22.89 -11.05 -4.79
CA LEU A 54 -22.55 -12.47 -4.91
C LEU A 54 -22.23 -13.08 -3.54
N ASP A 55 -22.11 -14.40 -3.52
CA ASP A 55 -21.54 -15.20 -2.43
C ASP A 55 -20.14 -15.60 -2.92
N LEU A 56 -19.10 -14.86 -2.51
CA LEU A 56 -17.74 -15.00 -3.07
C LEU A 56 -16.89 -16.03 -2.35
N ASP A 57 -17.27 -16.41 -1.12
CA ASP A 57 -16.60 -17.45 -0.33
C ASP A 57 -17.38 -18.77 -0.30
N HIS A 58 -18.50 -18.82 -1.02
CA HIS A 58 -19.33 -20.00 -1.30
C HIS A 58 -19.89 -20.63 -0.03
N ASN A 59 -20.17 -19.80 0.98
CA ASN A 59 -20.65 -20.23 2.28
C ASN A 59 -22.20 -20.32 2.36
N GLY A 60 -22.90 -19.95 1.30
CA GLY A 60 -24.36 -19.95 1.19
C GLY A 60 -25.02 -18.64 1.63
N ARG A 61 -24.25 -17.59 1.95
CA ARG A 61 -24.73 -16.26 2.33
C ARG A 61 -24.18 -15.20 1.39
N LYS A 62 -24.84 -14.05 1.36
CA LYS A 62 -24.46 -12.91 0.52
C LYS A 62 -24.37 -11.66 1.37
N GLY A 63 -23.52 -10.73 0.92
CA GLY A 63 -23.39 -9.41 1.52
C GLY A 63 -22.60 -9.40 2.82
N GLU A 64 -21.86 -10.45 3.13
CA GLU A 64 -20.89 -10.45 4.23
C GLU A 64 -19.61 -9.70 3.80
N ALA A 65 -18.73 -9.40 4.75
CA ALA A 65 -17.50 -8.66 4.45
C ALA A 65 -16.59 -9.39 3.43
N ARG A 66 -16.68 -10.73 3.34
CA ARG A 66 -15.96 -11.55 2.37
C ARG A 66 -16.57 -11.51 0.96
N ASP A 67 -17.82 -11.08 0.83
CA ASP A 67 -18.54 -10.92 -0.44
C ASP A 67 -18.34 -9.55 -1.08
N ALA A 68 -17.65 -8.64 -0.40
CA ALA A 68 -17.31 -7.34 -0.94
C ALA A 68 -16.16 -7.45 -1.97
N ILE A 69 -16.05 -6.47 -2.86
CA ILE A 69 -14.97 -6.40 -3.85
C ILE A 69 -13.61 -6.51 -3.16
N GLY A 70 -13.38 -5.74 -2.10
CA GLY A 70 -12.32 -5.98 -1.12
C GLY A 70 -12.92 -6.18 0.25
N TYR A 71 -12.28 -6.99 1.10
CA TYR A 71 -12.79 -7.25 2.44
C TYR A 71 -13.07 -5.95 3.19
N GLY A 72 -14.28 -5.81 3.71
CA GLY A 72 -14.66 -4.67 4.53
C GLY A 72 -16.08 -4.79 5.07
N ARG A 73 -16.30 -4.31 6.29
CA ARG A 73 -17.60 -4.29 6.98
C ARG A 73 -18.50 -3.15 6.51
N PHE A 74 -17.90 -2.13 5.89
CA PHE A 74 -18.58 -1.00 5.27
C PHE A 74 -17.71 -0.43 4.15
N GLN A 75 -18.33 0.26 3.21
CA GLN A 75 -17.63 0.86 2.08
C GLN A 75 -16.63 1.92 2.57
N GLY A 76 -15.37 1.78 2.17
CA GLY A 76 -14.29 2.70 2.53
C GLY A 76 -13.49 2.29 3.78
N GLN A 77 -13.78 1.14 4.39
CA GLN A 77 -13.00 0.66 5.54
C GLN A 77 -11.52 0.50 5.18
N GLY A 78 -10.64 1.05 6.01
CA GLY A 78 -9.19 0.83 5.91
C GLY A 78 -8.56 1.27 4.58
N GLY A 79 -9.09 2.33 3.98
CA GLY A 79 -8.62 2.90 2.73
C GLY A 79 -7.22 3.52 2.79
N ILE A 80 -6.85 4.18 1.69
CA ILE A 80 -5.58 4.92 1.56
C ILE A 80 -5.83 6.40 1.29
N ALA A 81 -5.00 7.26 1.88
CA ALA A 81 -5.08 8.70 1.71
C ALA A 81 -3.69 9.33 1.70
N LEU A 82 -3.56 10.45 0.99
CA LEU A 82 -2.38 11.27 0.91
C LEU A 82 -2.56 12.54 1.75
N LEU A 83 -1.58 12.84 2.60
CA LEU A 83 -1.38 14.16 3.19
C LEU A 83 -0.10 14.75 2.60
N SER A 84 -0.15 15.99 2.12
CA SER A 84 0.99 16.61 1.45
C SER A 84 1.14 18.08 1.83
N ARG A 85 2.39 18.51 2.04
CA ARG A 85 2.76 19.94 2.12
C ARG A 85 2.80 20.59 0.75
N LEU A 86 3.01 19.78 -0.29
CA LEU A 86 3.09 20.19 -1.68
C LEU A 86 1.72 20.10 -2.37
N PRO A 87 1.41 20.96 -3.35
CA PRO A 87 0.16 20.90 -4.11
C PRO A 87 -0.04 19.54 -4.78
N VAL A 88 -1.23 18.97 -4.61
CA VAL A 88 -1.64 17.70 -5.22
C VAL A 88 -2.51 17.99 -6.45
N GLU A 89 -2.17 17.38 -7.58
CA GLU A 89 -2.85 17.52 -8.86
C GLU A 89 -4.06 16.57 -8.95
N ALA A 90 -5.00 16.71 -8.01
CA ALA A 90 -6.11 15.76 -7.83
C ALA A 90 -6.96 15.54 -9.08
N GLN A 91 -7.16 16.56 -9.91
CA GLN A 91 -7.97 16.47 -11.13
C GLN A 91 -7.25 15.71 -12.26
N ALA A 92 -5.93 15.55 -12.17
CA ALA A 92 -5.11 14.80 -13.12
C ALA A 92 -4.74 13.41 -12.58
N ALA A 93 -5.38 12.97 -11.49
CA ALA A 93 -5.19 11.63 -10.95
C ALA A 93 -5.74 10.57 -11.90
N THR A 94 -5.08 9.42 -11.97
CA THR A 94 -5.55 8.24 -12.69
C THR A 94 -5.95 7.19 -11.68
N ASP A 95 -7.22 6.77 -11.71
CA ASP A 95 -7.77 5.78 -10.80
C ASP A 95 -7.87 4.41 -11.49
N TYR A 96 -7.08 3.45 -11.01
CA TYR A 96 -7.09 2.07 -11.48
C TYR A 96 -7.90 1.15 -10.56
N THR A 97 -8.49 1.69 -9.48
CA THR A 97 -9.20 0.92 -8.45
C THR A 97 -10.34 0.08 -9.05
N ALA A 98 -10.95 0.54 -10.14
CA ALA A 98 -12.05 -0.16 -10.81
C ALA A 98 -11.62 -1.29 -11.78
N ALA A 99 -10.32 -1.47 -12.04
CA ALA A 99 -9.84 -2.48 -12.99
C ALA A 99 -10.23 -3.90 -12.57
N LEU A 100 -10.76 -4.69 -13.52
CA LEU A 100 -11.13 -6.08 -13.29
C LEU A 100 -9.87 -6.95 -13.12
N TRP A 101 -9.94 -7.92 -12.23
CA TRP A 101 -8.85 -8.88 -12.06
C TRP A 101 -8.66 -9.73 -13.31
N SER A 102 -9.75 -10.05 -14.03
CA SER A 102 -9.71 -10.79 -15.28
C SER A 102 -8.99 -10.10 -16.42
N ASP A 103 -8.86 -8.78 -16.35
CA ASP A 103 -8.26 -7.98 -17.43
C ASP A 103 -6.73 -7.89 -17.29
N LEU A 104 -6.18 -8.33 -16.15
CA LEU A 104 -4.75 -8.36 -15.92
C LEU A 104 -4.11 -9.48 -16.80
N PRO A 105 -3.14 -9.15 -17.67
CA PRO A 105 -2.48 -10.16 -18.49
C PRO A 105 -1.78 -11.23 -17.62
N GLY A 106 -2.14 -12.50 -17.80
CA GLY A 106 -1.57 -13.58 -17.00
C GLY A 106 -2.12 -13.67 -15.57
N ALA A 107 -3.27 -13.04 -15.29
CA ALA A 107 -3.93 -13.07 -13.98
C ALA A 107 -3.98 -14.48 -13.38
N LEU A 108 -3.56 -14.58 -12.13
CA LEU A 108 -3.62 -15.80 -11.31
C LEU A 108 -5.03 -15.99 -10.73
N LEU A 109 -6.06 -15.99 -11.57
CA LEU A 109 -7.44 -16.15 -11.09
C LEU A 109 -7.64 -17.50 -10.37
N PRO A 110 -8.39 -17.56 -9.25
CA PRO A 110 -8.72 -18.80 -8.59
C PRO A 110 -9.41 -19.76 -9.56
N PRO A 111 -9.10 -21.07 -9.49
CA PRO A 111 -9.62 -22.05 -10.44
C PRO A 111 -11.14 -22.26 -10.33
N ASP A 112 -11.69 -22.05 -9.14
CA ASP A 112 -13.09 -22.19 -8.77
C ASP A 112 -13.93 -20.93 -9.04
N MET A 113 -13.29 -19.82 -9.41
CA MET A 113 -13.97 -18.57 -9.72
C MET A 113 -14.89 -18.71 -10.94
N THR A 114 -16.17 -18.49 -10.73
CA THR A 114 -17.24 -18.56 -11.74
C THR A 114 -17.15 -17.41 -12.73
N ALA A 115 -17.89 -17.52 -13.85
CA ALA A 115 -17.95 -16.45 -14.86
C ALA A 115 -18.57 -15.15 -14.31
N GLU A 116 -19.55 -15.25 -13.41
CA GLU A 116 -20.19 -14.08 -12.79
C GLU A 116 -19.23 -13.35 -11.85
N GLU A 117 -18.47 -14.09 -11.04
CA GLU A 117 -17.47 -13.52 -10.16
C GLU A 117 -16.34 -12.85 -10.94
N ARG A 118 -15.85 -13.49 -12.02
CA ARG A 118 -14.81 -12.90 -12.89
C ARG A 118 -15.26 -11.57 -13.50
N ALA A 119 -16.54 -11.43 -13.84
CA ALA A 119 -17.08 -10.22 -14.44
C ALA A 119 -17.20 -9.03 -13.47
N VAL A 120 -17.20 -9.27 -12.15
CA VAL A 120 -17.36 -8.21 -11.15
C VAL A 120 -16.13 -7.98 -10.29
N GLN A 121 -15.28 -8.99 -10.12
CA GLN A 121 -14.16 -8.91 -9.19
C GLN A 121 -13.07 -7.98 -9.71
N ARG A 122 -12.86 -6.88 -9.00
CA ARG A 122 -11.76 -5.96 -9.25
C ARG A 122 -10.45 -6.51 -8.70
N LEU A 123 -9.34 -6.16 -9.35
CA LEU A 123 -8.00 -6.53 -8.89
C LEU A 123 -7.70 -5.89 -7.53
N SER A 124 -7.83 -4.57 -7.45
CA SER A 124 -7.58 -3.81 -6.22
C SER A 124 -8.55 -4.23 -5.11
N SER A 125 -8.03 -4.67 -3.97
CA SER A 125 -8.82 -4.91 -2.75
C SER A 125 -9.15 -3.59 -2.05
N THR A 126 -8.17 -2.70 -1.91
CA THR A 126 -8.39 -1.36 -1.38
C THR A 126 -8.43 -0.32 -2.50
N SER A 127 -7.29 0.02 -3.11
CA SER A 127 -7.19 1.05 -4.15
C SER A 127 -5.88 0.91 -4.93
N HIS A 128 -5.88 1.36 -6.19
CA HIS A 128 -4.69 1.63 -7.00
C HIS A 128 -4.89 2.97 -7.71
N TRP A 129 -4.01 3.94 -7.49
CA TRP A 129 -4.09 5.20 -8.21
C TRP A 129 -2.71 5.85 -8.41
N GLN A 130 -2.65 6.72 -9.40
CA GLN A 130 -1.54 7.61 -9.68
C GLN A 130 -2.00 9.06 -9.47
N VAL A 131 -1.19 9.88 -8.78
CA VAL A 131 -1.44 11.34 -8.68
C VAL A 131 -0.13 12.10 -8.75
N GLY A 132 -0.17 13.32 -9.29
CA GLY A 132 0.98 14.22 -9.32
C GLY A 132 1.04 15.12 -8.08
N VAL A 133 2.25 15.47 -7.67
CA VAL A 133 2.50 16.60 -6.77
C VAL A 133 3.41 17.62 -7.44
N THR A 134 3.14 18.90 -7.23
CA THR A 134 3.93 20.00 -7.77
C THR A 134 5.08 20.32 -6.82
N LEU A 135 6.31 20.13 -7.29
CA LEU A 135 7.54 20.45 -6.58
C LEU A 135 7.84 21.96 -6.62
N PRO A 136 8.70 22.46 -5.72
CA PRO A 136 9.29 23.78 -5.87
C PRO A 136 9.91 23.97 -7.27
N GLY A 137 9.62 25.11 -7.90
CA GLY A 137 10.03 25.38 -9.28
C GLY A 137 9.07 24.86 -10.36
N GLY A 138 7.92 24.28 -9.98
CA GLY A 138 6.85 23.89 -10.91
C GLY A 138 7.05 22.53 -11.59
N ARG A 139 8.09 21.79 -11.20
CA ARG A 139 8.31 20.40 -11.65
C ARG A 139 7.28 19.48 -11.02
N ARG A 140 7.06 18.31 -11.63
CA ARG A 140 6.09 17.31 -11.18
C ARG A 140 6.82 16.08 -10.63
N LEU A 141 6.32 15.54 -9.53
CA LEU A 141 6.64 14.19 -9.05
C LEU A 141 5.37 13.33 -9.08
N GLY A 142 5.42 12.19 -9.76
CA GLY A 142 4.34 11.21 -9.73
C GLY A 142 4.36 10.38 -8.44
N LEU A 143 3.18 10.06 -7.90
CA LEU A 143 2.99 9.13 -6.80
C LEU A 143 2.10 8.00 -7.28
N LEU A 144 2.62 6.78 -7.28
CA LEU A 144 1.88 5.55 -7.57
C LEU A 144 1.56 4.91 -6.22
N ALA A 145 0.28 4.80 -5.87
CA ALA A 145 -0.14 4.36 -4.55
C ALA A 145 -1.12 3.21 -4.58
N PHE A 146 -0.94 2.27 -3.67
CA PHE A 146 -1.86 1.17 -3.46
C PHE A 146 -1.80 0.59 -2.05
N ALA A 147 -2.86 -0.14 -1.69
CA ALA A 147 -2.84 -1.09 -0.59
C ALA A 147 -3.45 -2.41 -1.06
N ALA A 148 -2.66 -3.47 -0.92
CA ALA A 148 -3.00 -4.80 -1.38
C ALA A 148 -3.59 -5.66 -0.26
N THR A 149 -4.29 -6.72 -0.63
CA THR A 149 -4.89 -7.67 0.32
C THR A 149 -3.79 -8.43 1.08
N PRO A 150 -3.95 -8.75 2.37
CA PRO A 150 -3.09 -9.75 3.01
C PRO A 150 -3.18 -11.07 2.23
N PRO A 151 -2.08 -11.84 2.05
CA PRO A 151 -2.06 -13.04 1.21
C PRO A 151 -2.61 -14.30 1.92
N VAL A 152 -3.34 -14.13 3.02
CA VAL A 152 -3.81 -15.20 3.91
C VAL A 152 -5.29 -15.00 4.26
N PHE A 153 -5.86 -15.85 5.11
CA PHE A 153 -7.27 -15.84 5.56
C PHE A 153 -8.28 -16.35 4.53
N ASP A 154 -7.86 -17.31 3.71
CA ASP A 154 -8.60 -17.97 2.63
C ASP A 154 -8.41 -19.50 2.69
N GLY A 155 -9.01 -20.22 1.73
CA GLY A 155 -8.96 -21.66 1.63
C GLY A 155 -7.91 -22.18 0.63
N PRO A 156 -7.98 -23.48 0.27
CA PRO A 156 -7.05 -24.12 -0.66
C PRO A 156 -6.99 -23.48 -2.07
N GLU A 157 -7.98 -22.68 -2.44
CA GLU A 157 -8.01 -21.89 -3.68
C GLU A 157 -6.92 -20.81 -3.73
N ASP A 158 -6.44 -20.37 -2.56
CA ASP A 158 -5.40 -19.35 -2.38
C ASP A 158 -5.76 -18.03 -3.10
N ARG A 159 -7.01 -17.59 -2.91
CA ARG A 159 -7.54 -16.38 -3.56
C ARG A 159 -6.75 -15.14 -3.16
N ASN A 160 -6.45 -15.00 -1.88
CA ASN A 160 -5.76 -13.83 -1.33
C ASN A 160 -4.27 -13.84 -1.71
N GLY A 161 -3.58 -14.97 -1.66
CA GLY A 161 -2.18 -15.03 -2.10
C GLY A 161 -2.02 -14.74 -3.59
N ARG A 162 -2.92 -15.27 -4.43
CA ARG A 162 -2.97 -14.95 -5.86
C ARG A 162 -3.30 -13.49 -6.15
N ARG A 163 -4.31 -12.94 -5.48
CA ARG A 163 -4.71 -11.54 -5.67
C ARG A 163 -3.63 -10.58 -5.20
N ASN A 164 -3.03 -10.84 -4.05
CA ASN A 164 -1.95 -10.02 -3.50
C ASN A 164 -0.74 -9.95 -4.45
N HIS A 165 -0.35 -11.09 -5.03
CA HIS A 165 0.66 -11.14 -6.09
C HIS A 165 0.27 -10.24 -7.26
N ASP A 166 -0.94 -10.40 -7.78
CA ASP A 166 -1.40 -9.69 -8.97
C ASP A 166 -1.59 -8.18 -8.73
N GLU A 167 -1.94 -7.77 -7.51
CA GLU A 167 -1.99 -6.36 -7.10
C GLU A 167 -0.59 -5.71 -7.20
N ALA A 168 0.47 -6.43 -6.82
CA ALA A 168 1.84 -5.96 -7.07
C ALA A 168 2.21 -6.02 -8.56
N ALA A 169 1.83 -7.11 -9.26
CA ALA A 169 2.15 -7.31 -10.67
C ALA A 169 1.50 -6.26 -11.59
N PHE A 170 0.37 -5.68 -11.20
CA PHE A 170 -0.25 -4.55 -11.89
C PHE A 170 0.74 -3.43 -12.24
N TRP A 171 1.61 -3.07 -11.29
CA TRP A 171 2.60 -2.03 -11.52
C TRP A 171 3.68 -2.45 -12.52
N LEU A 172 4.06 -3.73 -12.56
CA LEU A 172 4.98 -4.24 -13.59
C LEU A 172 4.36 -4.07 -14.98
N HIS A 173 3.08 -4.42 -15.14
CA HIS A 173 2.38 -4.24 -16.42
C HIS A 173 2.29 -2.77 -16.86
N LEU A 174 2.12 -1.84 -15.93
CA LEU A 174 2.16 -0.42 -16.25
C LEU A 174 3.57 0.06 -16.60
N LEU A 175 4.59 -0.36 -15.84
CA LEU A 175 5.98 0.04 -16.07
C LEU A 175 6.54 -0.49 -17.40
N ASP A 176 6.18 -1.71 -17.78
CA ASP A 176 6.57 -2.36 -19.04
C ASP A 176 5.59 -2.07 -20.20
N GLY A 177 4.52 -1.32 -19.90
CA GLY A 177 3.44 -1.03 -20.84
C GLY A 177 3.80 0.01 -21.90
N ALA A 178 2.88 0.22 -22.84
CA ALA A 178 3.04 1.22 -23.90
C ALA A 178 3.02 2.67 -23.38
N GLU A 179 2.36 2.90 -22.24
CA GLU A 179 2.22 4.21 -21.60
C GLU A 179 2.67 4.12 -20.13
N PRO A 180 3.99 4.02 -19.87
CA PRO A 180 4.49 3.93 -18.51
C PRO A 180 4.26 5.24 -17.74
N PRO A 181 4.24 5.19 -16.40
CA PRO A 181 4.13 6.38 -15.55
C PRO A 181 5.19 7.46 -15.91
N PRO A 182 4.80 8.75 -16.00
CA PRO A 182 5.75 9.81 -16.28
C PRO A 182 6.84 9.92 -15.19
N LEU A 183 8.10 10.06 -15.62
CA LEU A 183 9.23 10.31 -14.71
C LEU A 183 9.33 11.78 -14.27
N PRO A 184 9.83 12.07 -13.06
CA PRO A 184 10.11 11.11 -11.99
C PRO A 184 8.84 10.69 -11.24
N PHE A 185 8.86 9.50 -10.63
CA PHE A 185 7.79 9.03 -9.74
C PHE A 185 8.32 8.25 -8.54
N VAL A 186 7.45 8.03 -7.55
CA VAL A 186 7.65 7.12 -6.41
C VAL A 186 6.47 6.15 -6.35
N LEU A 187 6.75 4.84 -6.32
CA LEU A 187 5.77 3.80 -6.02
C LEU A 187 5.76 3.55 -4.51
N MET A 188 4.61 3.67 -3.86
CA MET A 188 4.52 3.51 -2.41
C MET A 188 3.22 2.85 -1.97
N GLY A 189 3.27 2.03 -0.93
CA GLY A 189 2.06 1.33 -0.52
C GLY A 189 2.26 0.27 0.54
N LYS A 190 1.13 -0.20 1.05
CA LYS A 190 1.04 -1.41 1.87
C LYS A 190 0.84 -2.60 0.95
N VAL A 191 1.93 -3.26 0.60
CA VAL A 191 1.94 -4.34 -0.39
C VAL A 191 1.57 -5.68 0.23
N ASN A 192 1.72 -5.84 1.56
CA ASN A 192 1.42 -7.12 2.25
C ASN A 192 2.19 -8.34 1.73
N LEU A 193 3.26 -8.10 0.98
CA LEU A 193 4.05 -9.15 0.34
C LEU A 193 5.52 -8.96 0.72
N ASP A 194 6.05 -9.93 1.45
CA ASP A 194 7.45 -9.98 1.85
C ASP A 194 8.28 -10.73 0.78
N PRO A 195 9.51 -10.31 0.46
CA PRO A 195 10.31 -10.93 -0.58
C PRO A 195 10.98 -12.25 -0.14
N ALA A 196 11.01 -12.60 1.15
CA ALA A 196 11.75 -13.75 1.68
C ALA A 196 10.92 -14.65 2.60
N ASP A 197 10.02 -14.05 3.39
CA ASP A 197 9.26 -14.64 4.48
C ASP A 197 7.74 -14.53 4.25
N GLY A 198 6.96 -15.06 5.20
CA GLY A 198 5.50 -15.11 5.12
C GLY A 198 4.96 -16.14 4.12
N ASP A 199 3.63 -16.15 3.98
CA ASP A 199 2.89 -17.15 3.20
C ASP A 199 2.49 -16.66 1.80
N GLY A 200 2.93 -15.45 1.42
CA GLY A 200 2.60 -14.86 0.12
C GLY A 200 3.34 -15.48 -1.07
N ARG A 201 3.00 -14.99 -2.26
CA ARG A 201 3.64 -15.33 -3.55
C ARG A 201 4.63 -14.23 -3.94
N PRO A 202 5.91 -14.33 -3.57
CA PRO A 202 6.84 -13.20 -3.54
C PRO A 202 7.34 -12.78 -4.93
N GLU A 203 6.96 -13.47 -6.00
CA GLU A 203 7.49 -13.26 -7.34
C GLU A 203 7.29 -11.81 -7.83
N ALA A 204 6.08 -11.27 -7.68
CA ALA A 204 5.77 -9.91 -8.11
C ALA A 204 6.52 -8.84 -7.31
N ILE A 205 6.64 -8.97 -5.99
CA ILE A 205 7.40 -7.99 -5.20
C ILE A 205 8.89 -8.07 -5.48
N ARG A 206 9.46 -9.28 -5.63
CA ARG A 206 10.86 -9.45 -6.03
C ARG A 206 11.12 -8.81 -7.40
N ALA A 207 10.20 -8.97 -8.35
CA ALA A 207 10.28 -8.33 -9.64
C ALA A 207 10.27 -6.80 -9.51
N LEU A 208 9.37 -6.21 -8.70
CA LEU A 208 9.35 -4.76 -8.45
C LEU A 208 10.66 -4.25 -7.81
N LEU A 209 11.18 -4.95 -6.79
CA LEU A 209 12.42 -4.56 -6.11
C LEU A 209 13.66 -4.64 -7.03
N SER A 210 13.60 -5.48 -8.06
CA SER A 210 14.68 -5.65 -9.05
C SER A 210 14.43 -4.92 -10.38
N HIS A 211 13.29 -4.22 -10.51
CA HIS A 211 12.86 -3.62 -11.77
C HIS A 211 13.77 -2.44 -12.16
N PRO A 212 14.26 -2.34 -13.40
CA PRO A 212 15.26 -1.33 -13.80
C PRO A 212 14.77 0.12 -13.75
N ALA A 213 13.44 0.32 -13.76
CA ALA A 213 12.85 1.66 -13.59
C ALA A 213 12.69 2.08 -12.12
N LEU A 214 12.95 1.21 -11.15
CA LEU A 214 12.78 1.42 -9.71
C LEU A 214 14.11 1.29 -8.98
N GLN A 215 14.14 1.78 -7.73
CA GLN A 215 15.22 1.56 -6.79
C GLN A 215 14.62 1.01 -5.50
N ASP A 216 15.23 -0.05 -4.96
CA ASP A 216 14.98 -0.50 -3.61
C ASP A 216 15.95 0.20 -2.63
N PRO A 217 15.49 1.14 -1.79
CA PRO A 217 16.35 1.79 -0.81
C PRO A 217 16.70 0.91 0.40
N ALA A 218 16.14 -0.31 0.51
CA ALA A 218 16.36 -1.27 1.59
C ALA A 218 16.35 -0.62 3.00
N PRO A 219 15.26 0.09 3.36
CA PRO A 219 15.21 0.88 4.60
C PRO A 219 15.36 -0.02 5.82
N LEU A 220 16.30 0.30 6.71
CA LEU A 220 16.57 -0.47 7.92
C LEU A 220 15.88 0.14 9.15
N GLY A 221 15.34 -0.72 10.00
CA GLY A 221 14.92 -0.41 11.37
C GLY A 221 16.07 -0.57 12.37
N LEU A 222 15.94 0.07 13.54
CA LEU A 222 16.95 0.04 14.62
C LEU A 222 16.51 -0.84 15.80
N HIS A 223 15.47 -1.67 15.63
CA HIS A 223 14.85 -2.42 16.71
C HIS A 223 15.69 -3.59 17.24
N GLY A 224 16.73 -4.02 16.51
CA GLY A 224 17.66 -5.06 16.95
C GLY A 224 17.03 -6.43 17.22
N ARG A 225 15.89 -6.73 16.57
CA ARG A 225 15.22 -8.04 16.72
C ARG A 225 16.03 -9.10 15.99
N ILE A 226 16.01 -10.31 16.53
CA ILE A 226 16.59 -11.50 15.93
C ILE A 226 15.45 -12.50 15.74
N GLU A 227 15.25 -12.95 14.51
CA GLU A 227 14.19 -13.90 14.15
C GLU A 227 14.85 -15.11 13.45
N PRO A 228 15.46 -16.06 14.18
CA PRO A 228 16.26 -17.12 13.56
C PRO A 228 15.47 -18.06 12.63
N ALA A 229 14.15 -18.05 12.73
CA ALA A 229 13.26 -18.83 11.87
C ALA A 229 12.99 -18.13 10.52
N GLN A 230 13.26 -16.84 10.42
CA GLN A 230 13.08 -16.04 9.20
C GLN A 230 14.33 -16.10 8.31
N LYS A 231 14.11 -15.91 7.02
CA LYS A 231 15.15 -15.98 5.98
C LYS A 231 15.64 -14.59 5.59
N GLY A 232 14.74 -13.59 5.59
CA GLY A 232 15.05 -12.19 5.35
C GLY A 232 15.84 -11.58 6.49
N ASP A 233 16.44 -10.43 6.24
CA ASP A 233 17.06 -9.62 7.28
C ASP A 233 15.96 -8.96 8.12
N PRO A 234 15.80 -9.27 9.42
CA PRO A 234 14.77 -8.68 10.26
C PRO A 234 14.88 -7.15 10.37
N ALA A 235 16.05 -6.56 10.09
CA ALA A 235 16.18 -5.11 10.04
C ALA A 235 15.39 -4.47 8.89
N LEU A 236 15.00 -5.23 7.87
CA LEU A 236 14.15 -4.76 6.76
C LEU A 236 12.65 -4.88 7.07
N ASP A 237 12.27 -5.46 8.21
CA ASP A 237 10.87 -5.61 8.60
C ASP A 237 10.18 -4.25 8.73
N THR A 238 8.96 -4.15 8.21
CA THR A 238 8.12 -2.96 8.33
C THR A 238 6.89 -3.20 9.19
N ALA A 239 6.63 -4.46 9.57
CA ALA A 239 5.53 -4.84 10.44
C ALA A 239 5.91 -5.98 11.39
N LEU A 240 5.18 -6.08 12.51
CA LEU A 240 5.30 -7.16 13.48
C LEU A 240 3.96 -7.88 13.71
N TYR A 241 3.95 -9.19 13.48
CA TYR A 241 2.82 -10.08 13.75
C TYR A 241 3.20 -11.03 14.91
N PRO A 242 2.93 -10.66 16.17
CA PRO A 242 3.48 -11.37 17.34
C PRO A 242 2.93 -12.78 17.52
N GLU A 243 1.73 -13.07 17.00
CA GLU A 243 1.12 -14.40 17.02
C GLU A 243 1.48 -15.23 15.77
N GLY A 244 2.49 -14.77 15.01
CA GLY A 244 2.89 -15.32 13.73
C GLY A 244 2.36 -14.47 12.56
N PRO A 245 3.14 -14.32 11.46
CA PRO A 245 4.42 -14.98 11.16
C PRO A 245 5.69 -14.31 11.74
N GLY A 246 5.56 -13.33 12.64
CA GLY A 246 6.70 -12.56 13.16
C GLY A 246 6.90 -11.25 12.39
N GLY A 247 8.14 -10.86 12.18
CA GLY A 247 8.49 -9.66 11.40
C GLY A 247 8.24 -9.84 9.91
N LEU A 248 7.78 -8.83 9.18
CA LEU A 248 7.74 -8.88 7.72
C LEU A 248 7.98 -7.50 7.10
N ARG A 249 8.63 -7.46 5.94
CA ARG A 249 8.73 -6.33 5.04
C ARG A 249 7.51 -6.28 4.11
N VAL A 250 6.53 -5.46 4.44
CA VAL A 250 5.23 -5.41 3.75
C VAL A 250 4.80 -4.01 3.31
N ASP A 251 5.57 -2.99 3.65
CA ASP A 251 5.35 -1.60 3.28
C ASP A 251 6.56 -1.10 2.48
N TYR A 252 6.30 -0.38 1.38
CA TYR A 252 7.34 -0.04 0.42
C TYR A 252 7.24 1.41 -0.03
N VAL A 253 8.41 1.99 -0.30
CA VAL A 253 8.60 3.29 -0.96
C VAL A 253 9.75 3.10 -1.93
N LEU A 254 9.45 3.03 -3.23
CA LEU A 254 10.35 2.68 -4.32
C LEU A 254 10.43 3.87 -5.30
N PRO A 255 11.45 4.74 -5.16
CA PRO A 255 11.69 5.83 -6.10
C PRO A 255 12.06 5.30 -7.49
N SER A 256 11.67 6.01 -8.54
CA SER A 256 12.12 5.72 -9.90
C SER A 256 13.64 5.86 -10.04
N ALA A 257 14.27 5.09 -10.93
CA ALA A 257 15.73 4.94 -11.07
C ALA A 257 16.55 6.23 -11.27
N GLY A 258 15.93 7.31 -11.75
CA GLY A 258 16.59 8.60 -11.94
C GLY A 258 16.62 9.50 -10.71
N LEU A 259 15.89 9.16 -9.63
CA LEU A 259 15.87 9.94 -8.39
C LEU A 259 17.08 9.63 -7.53
N GLN A 260 17.70 10.65 -6.95
CA GLN A 260 18.79 10.45 -5.98
C GLN A 260 18.18 10.20 -4.59
N VAL A 261 18.41 9.00 -4.05
CA VAL A 261 18.07 8.66 -2.67
C VAL A 261 19.22 9.09 -1.75
N THR A 262 18.92 9.89 -0.73
CA THR A 262 19.93 10.40 0.21
C THR A 262 19.90 9.68 1.56
N ALA A 263 18.72 9.21 1.98
CA ALA A 263 18.56 8.40 3.18
C ALA A 263 17.26 7.59 3.11
N ALA A 264 17.17 6.52 3.90
CA ALA A 264 15.95 5.74 4.07
C ALA A 264 15.96 5.01 5.40
N GLY A 265 14.79 4.65 5.90
CA GLY A 265 14.69 3.86 7.13
C GLY A 265 13.28 3.41 7.47
N VAL A 266 13.20 2.52 8.46
CA VAL A 266 11.95 2.16 9.13
C VAL A 266 11.96 2.86 10.49
N MET A 267 10.92 3.64 10.78
CA MET A 267 10.77 4.29 12.09
C MET A 267 10.40 3.24 13.14
N TRP A 268 11.39 2.46 13.55
CA TRP A 268 11.29 1.38 14.53
C TRP A 268 12.52 1.40 15.44
N PRO A 269 12.55 2.30 16.44
CA PRO A 269 13.62 2.36 17.43
C PRO A 269 13.59 1.13 18.35
N ALA A 270 14.73 0.78 18.94
CA ALA A 270 14.85 -0.31 19.93
C ALA A 270 14.05 -0.06 21.21
N ASP A 271 14.09 1.17 21.73
CA ASP A 271 13.49 1.51 23.00
C ASP A 271 13.06 2.99 23.08
N GLY A 272 12.58 3.38 24.27
CA GLY A 272 12.19 4.74 24.60
C GLY A 272 10.74 5.09 24.23
N PRO A 273 10.31 6.34 24.54
CA PRO A 273 8.90 6.75 24.41
C PRO A 273 8.32 6.62 23.00
N LEU A 274 9.16 6.78 21.97
CA LEU A 274 8.73 6.60 20.59
C LEU A 274 8.43 5.12 20.29
N ALA A 275 9.26 4.18 20.76
CA ALA A 275 9.04 2.74 20.58
C ALA A 275 7.70 2.32 21.19
N GLU A 276 7.43 2.76 22.43
CA GLU A 276 6.16 2.49 23.13
C GLU A 276 4.95 3.07 22.38
N THR A 277 5.09 4.30 21.87
CA THR A 277 4.04 4.95 21.07
C THR A 277 3.77 4.18 19.78
N LEU A 278 4.82 3.75 19.08
CA LEU A 278 4.69 3.01 17.83
C LEU A 278 4.01 1.65 18.03
N ALA A 279 4.44 0.90 19.06
CA ALA A 279 3.86 -0.41 19.39
C ALA A 279 2.36 -0.33 19.72
N GLN A 280 1.87 0.80 20.24
CA GLN A 280 0.45 1.03 20.47
C GLN A 280 -0.29 1.58 19.25
N ALA A 281 0.39 2.32 18.39
CA ALA A 281 -0.23 3.01 17.26
C ALA A 281 -0.62 2.04 16.14
N SER A 282 0.26 1.08 15.82
CA SER A 282 0.05 0.13 14.74
C SER A 282 1.03 -1.03 14.87
N ARG A 283 0.69 -2.16 14.26
CA ARG A 283 1.66 -3.25 14.01
C ARG A 283 2.63 -2.93 12.86
N HIS A 284 2.29 -1.95 12.03
CA HIS A 284 3.13 -1.46 10.93
C HIS A 284 3.89 -0.22 11.38
N TYR A 285 5.17 -0.15 11.01
CA TYR A 285 6.08 0.94 11.33
C TYR A 285 6.29 1.82 10.09
N PRO A 286 6.33 3.16 10.22
CA PRO A 286 6.49 4.03 9.07
C PRO A 286 7.78 3.78 8.30
N VAL A 287 7.67 3.57 6.99
CA VAL A 287 8.80 3.52 6.05
C VAL A 287 9.00 4.90 5.46
N TRP A 288 10.24 5.37 5.39
CA TRP A 288 10.57 6.69 4.87
C TRP A 288 11.80 6.65 3.98
N VAL A 289 11.83 7.58 3.02
CA VAL A 289 12.91 7.76 2.05
C VAL A 289 13.06 9.25 1.81
N ASP A 290 14.28 9.74 1.98
CA ASP A 290 14.68 11.08 1.57
C ASP A 290 15.22 11.04 0.15
N ILE A 291 14.70 11.92 -0.69
CA ILE A 291 15.12 12.07 -2.08
C ILE A 291 15.55 13.51 -2.35
N GLU A 292 16.56 13.68 -3.19
CA GLU A 292 16.84 14.98 -3.79
C GLU A 292 15.92 15.19 -4.99
N LEU A 293 15.25 16.34 -4.99
CA LEU A 293 14.36 16.71 -6.07
C LEU A 293 15.21 17.07 -7.31
N PRO A 294 15.02 16.39 -8.44
CA PRO A 294 15.76 16.65 -9.67
C PRO A 294 15.46 18.05 -10.15
#